data_AF-A0A6A5UDC3-F1
#
_entry.id   AF-A0A6A5UDC3-F1
#
_cell.length_a   1.000
_cell.length_b   1.000
_cell.length_c   1.000
_cell.angle_alpha   90.00
_cell.angle_beta   90.00
_cell.angle_gamma   90.00
#
_symmetry.space_group_name_H-M   'P 1'
#
loop_
_entity.id
_entity.type
_entity.pdbx_description
1 polymer ?
#
loop_
_entity_poly.entity_id
_entity_poly.type
_entity_poly.pdbx_seq_one_letter_code
_entity_poly.pdbx_strand_id
1 'polypeptide(L)'
;MLPVYHIFEDTNLLNRVRENIEENISHATPADANLSERVKDPLLSSIQAEVLRLYVNVCIMVNSPHSDVPLGRWWMPKGSTALVHFGITHMDDSFWNTKDELHPVKSFWADRFVTYPHDRPKSRNNNLPNPQRNDGKPWCSLQGLEASWMPYGGKS
;
A
#
# COMPACT_ATOMS: atom_id res chain seq x y z
N MET A 1 -7.02 15.11 -2.82
CA MET A 1 -6.23 16.28 -2.37
C MET A 1 -5.13 15.94 -1.36
N LEU A 2 -5.28 14.91 -0.52
CA LEU A 2 -4.25 14.52 0.46
C LEU A 2 -2.87 14.12 -0.11
N PRO A 3 -2.76 13.42 -1.27
CA PRO A 3 -1.46 13.11 -1.86
C PRO A 3 -0.67 14.39 -2.23
N VAL A 4 -1.37 15.38 -2.79
CA VAL A 4 -0.78 16.66 -3.18
C VAL A 4 -0.26 17.38 -1.94
N TYR A 5 -1.03 17.42 -0.85
CA TYR A 5 -0.58 18.04 0.41
C TYR A 5 0.76 17.47 0.88
N HIS A 6 0.89 16.15 1.00
CA HIS A 6 2.14 15.50 1.44
C HIS A 6 3.32 15.74 0.48
N ILE A 7 3.06 15.78 -0.82
CA ILE A 7 4.09 16.08 -1.82
C ILE A 7 4.61 17.52 -1.65
N PHE A 8 3.74 18.49 -1.39
CA PHE A 8 4.14 19.90 -1.27
C PHE A 8 4.70 20.26 0.11
N GLU A 9 4.34 19.52 1.16
CA GLU A 9 4.89 19.70 2.50
C GLU A 9 6.37 19.30 2.56
N ASP A 10 6.77 18.25 1.85
CA ASP A 10 8.15 17.77 1.79
C ASP A 10 8.84 18.21 0.48
N THR A 11 9.76 19.18 0.59
CA THR A 11 10.51 19.69 -0.57
C THR A 11 11.40 18.61 -1.21
N ASN A 12 11.91 17.66 -0.44
CA ASN A 12 12.70 16.55 -0.98
C ASN A 12 11.81 15.63 -1.82
N LEU A 13 10.63 15.28 -1.30
CA LEU A 13 9.65 14.49 -2.03
C LEU A 13 9.16 15.20 -3.30
N LEU A 14 8.88 16.50 -3.21
CA LEU A 14 8.48 17.31 -4.37
C LEU A 14 9.51 17.25 -5.49
N ASN A 15 10.79 17.41 -5.17
CA ASN A 15 11.86 17.34 -6.15
C ASN A 15 11.97 15.96 -6.77
N ARG A 16 11.91 14.90 -5.95
CA ARG A 16 11.89 13.50 -6.43
C ARG A 16 10.72 13.23 -7.38
N VAL A 17 9.53 13.73 -7.07
CA VAL A 17 8.35 13.58 -7.93
C VAL A 17 8.54 14.33 -9.25
N ARG A 18 9.10 15.54 -9.22
CA ARG A 18 9.41 16.31 -10.44
C ARG A 18 10.43 15.60 -11.31
N GLU A 19 11.52 15.11 -10.73
CA GLU A 19 12.56 14.34 -11.44
C GLU A 19 11.96 13.09 -12.09
N ASN A 20 11.17 12.29 -11.35
CA ASN A 20 10.50 11.12 -11.92
C ASN A 20 9.53 11.49 -13.06
N ILE A 21 8.80 12.61 -12.93
CA ILE A 21 7.90 13.08 -13.98
C ILE A 21 8.69 13.54 -15.21
N GLU A 22 9.77 14.30 -15.03
CA GLU A 22 10.62 14.79 -16.14
C GLU A 22 11.29 13.64 -16.90
N GLU A 23 11.82 12.64 -16.19
CA GLU A 23 12.37 11.42 -16.81
C GLU A 23 11.29 10.68 -17.62
N ASN A 24 10.09 10.52 -17.08
CA ASN A 24 9.00 9.83 -17.79
C ASN A 24 8.41 10.66 -18.96
N ILE A 25 8.48 12.00 -18.90
CA ILE A 25 7.97 12.90 -19.95
C ILE A 25 8.96 13.05 -21.10
N SER A 26 10.25 13.18 -20.79
CA SER A 26 11.31 13.41 -21.80
C SER A 26 11.42 12.27 -22.82
N HIS A 27 10.97 11.06 -22.46
CA HIS A 27 10.92 9.90 -23.36
C HIS A 27 9.61 9.75 -24.15
N ALA A 28 8.58 10.57 -23.90
CA ALA A 28 7.27 10.44 -24.54
C ALA A 28 6.92 11.66 -25.42
N THR A 29 6.57 11.42 -26.69
CA THR A 29 5.87 12.41 -27.51
C THR A 29 4.54 12.79 -26.85
N PRO A 30 4.13 14.08 -26.83
CA PRO A 30 2.92 14.53 -26.14
C PRO A 30 1.62 13.89 -26.65
N ALA A 31 1.66 13.25 -27.83
CA ALA A 31 0.55 12.48 -28.40
C ALA A 31 0.51 11.01 -27.95
N ASP A 32 1.63 10.44 -27.49
CA ASP A 32 1.77 9.03 -27.08
C ASP A 32 1.98 8.86 -25.58
N ALA A 33 1.62 9.88 -24.78
CA ALA A 33 1.60 9.79 -23.32
C ALA A 33 0.56 8.76 -22.87
N ASN A 34 0.89 7.48 -23.01
CA ASN A 34 0.11 6.36 -22.57
C ASN A 34 -0.09 6.49 -21.06
N LEU A 35 -1.29 6.92 -20.67
CA LEU A 35 -1.68 7.09 -19.27
C LEU A 35 -1.43 5.81 -18.47
N SER A 36 -1.54 4.64 -19.13
CA SER A 36 -1.29 3.32 -18.58
C SER A 36 0.17 3.04 -18.22
N GLU A 37 1.14 3.70 -18.83
CA GLU A 37 2.56 3.59 -18.46
C GLU A 37 2.92 4.52 -17.30
N ARG A 38 2.31 5.72 -17.25
CA ARG A 38 2.44 6.64 -16.10
C ARG A 38 1.82 6.11 -14.82
N VAL A 39 0.78 5.28 -14.91
CA VAL A 39 0.19 4.56 -13.77
C VAL A 39 1.19 3.56 -13.14
N LYS A 40 2.31 3.24 -13.81
CA LYS A 40 3.33 2.30 -13.30
C LYS A 40 4.44 2.96 -12.50
N ASP A 41 4.42 4.28 -12.30
CA ASP A 41 5.42 4.94 -11.45
C ASP A 41 5.35 4.37 -10.01
N PRO A 42 6.44 3.74 -9.53
CA PRO A 42 6.49 3.12 -8.21
C PRO A 42 6.26 4.11 -7.07
N LEU A 43 6.80 5.33 -7.19
CA LEU A 43 6.74 6.35 -6.16
C LEU A 43 5.31 6.91 -6.06
N LEU A 44 4.69 7.29 -7.18
CA LEU A 44 3.31 7.77 -7.21
C LEU A 44 2.33 6.71 -6.70
N SER A 45 2.54 5.44 -7.08
CA SER A 45 1.73 4.32 -6.60
C SER A 45 1.85 4.15 -5.08
N SER A 46 3.08 4.25 -4.55
CA SER A 46 3.34 4.15 -3.11
C SER A 46 2.74 5.32 -2.32
N ILE A 47 2.88 6.55 -2.82
CA ILE A 47 2.26 7.74 -2.22
C ILE A 47 0.74 7.57 -2.12
N GLN A 48 0.11 7.13 -3.22
CA GLN A 48 -1.33 6.90 -3.24
C GLN A 48 -1.73 5.80 -2.26
N ALA A 49 -0.98 4.70 -2.19
CA ALA A 49 -1.26 3.60 -1.27
C ALA A 49 -1.11 3.99 0.20
N GLU A 50 -0.12 4.83 0.52
CA GLU A 50 0.14 5.34 1.87
C GLU A 50 -0.92 6.33 2.33
N VAL A 51 -1.36 7.23 1.45
CA VAL A 51 -2.49 8.13 1.75
C VAL A 51 -3.76 7.32 2.03
N LEU A 52 -4.01 6.27 1.24
CA LEU A 52 -5.17 5.41 1.48
C LEU A 52 -5.06 4.67 2.82
N ARG A 53 -3.88 4.16 3.17
CA ARG A 53 -3.66 3.53 4.48
C ARG A 53 -3.94 4.49 5.63
N LEU A 54 -3.40 5.71 5.56
CA LEU A 54 -3.47 6.69 6.66
C LEU A 54 -4.85 7.29 6.87
N TYR A 55 -5.56 7.58 5.78
CA TYR A 55 -6.75 8.43 5.85
C TYR A 55 -8.04 7.70 5.53
N VAL A 56 -7.98 6.52 4.90
CA VAL A 56 -9.19 5.73 4.63
C VAL A 56 -9.38 4.73 5.75
N ASN A 57 -10.50 4.90 6.43
CA ASN A 57 -10.97 3.94 7.41
C ASN A 57 -12.19 3.21 6.86
N VAL A 58 -12.00 1.94 6.51
CA VAL A 58 -13.07 1.09 5.97
C VAL A 58 -13.57 0.18 7.08
N CYS A 59 -14.89 0.06 7.16
CA CYS A 59 -15.57 -0.91 8.02
C CYS A 59 -16.45 -1.79 7.13
N ILE A 60 -16.25 -3.11 7.16
CA ILE A 60 -17.01 -4.05 6.36
C ILE A 60 -17.82 -4.95 7.27
N MET A 61 -19.08 -5.13 6.92
CA MET A 61 -19.96 -6.10 7.54
C MET A 61 -19.93 -7.39 6.72
N VAL A 62 -19.51 -8.48 7.36
CA VAL A 62 -19.44 -9.81 6.76
C VAL A 62 -20.50 -10.68 7.42
N ASN A 63 -21.28 -11.42 6.65
CA ASN A 63 -22.29 -12.32 7.18
C ASN A 63 -22.03 -13.76 6.72
N SER A 64 -22.48 -14.73 7.53
CA SER A 64 -22.44 -16.13 7.13
C SER A 64 -23.86 -16.72 7.09
N PRO A 65 -24.65 -16.43 6.05
CA PRO A 65 -26.05 -16.81 6.02
C PRO A 65 -26.30 -18.33 5.91
N HIS A 66 -25.36 -19.08 5.32
CA HIS A 66 -25.62 -20.46 4.90
C HIS A 66 -24.90 -21.54 5.73
N SER A 67 -23.76 -21.23 6.36
CA SER A 67 -22.93 -22.21 7.07
C SER A 67 -22.11 -21.59 8.19
N ASP A 68 -21.49 -22.42 9.04
CA ASP A 68 -20.45 -21.94 9.95
C ASP A 68 -19.16 -21.68 9.13
N VAL A 69 -18.45 -20.60 9.45
CA VAL A 69 -17.20 -20.21 8.77
C VAL A 69 -16.02 -20.26 9.74
N PRO A 70 -14.96 -21.02 9.44
CA PRO A 70 -13.76 -21.03 10.27
C PRO A 70 -12.97 -19.73 10.12
N LEU A 71 -12.61 -19.13 11.26
CA LEU A 71 -11.78 -17.92 11.40
C LEU A 71 -10.51 -18.28 12.17
N GLY A 72 -9.63 -19.05 11.53
CA GLY A 72 -8.40 -19.55 12.14
C GLY A 72 -8.71 -20.53 13.28
N ARG A 73 -8.51 -20.10 14.53
CA ARG A 73 -8.84 -20.90 15.74
C ARG A 73 -10.29 -20.76 16.20
N TRP A 74 -11.03 -19.83 15.62
CA TRP A 74 -12.40 -19.51 15.99
C TRP A 74 -13.38 -19.94 14.89
N TRP A 75 -14.67 -19.95 15.22
CA TRP A 75 -15.75 -20.26 14.27
C TRP A 75 -16.80 -19.16 14.34
N MET A 76 -17.23 -18.70 13.17
CA MET A 76 -18.35 -17.79 13.01
C MET A 76 -19.61 -18.62 12.74
N PRO A 77 -20.61 -18.62 13.63
CA PRO A 77 -21.81 -19.43 13.46
C PRO A 77 -22.67 -18.95 12.29
N LYS A 78 -23.41 -19.88 11.69
CA LYS A 78 -24.44 -19.60 10.68
C LYS A 78 -25.43 -18.55 11.18
N GLY A 79 -25.78 -17.62 10.31
CA GLY A 79 -26.67 -16.49 10.60
C GLY A 79 -26.01 -15.36 11.38
N SER A 80 -24.75 -15.51 11.79
CA SER A 80 -24.02 -14.45 12.48
C SER A 80 -23.55 -13.37 11.50
N THR A 81 -23.29 -12.20 12.06
CA THR A 81 -22.70 -11.05 11.35
C THR A 81 -21.46 -10.60 12.11
N ALA A 82 -20.37 -10.39 11.38
CA ALA A 82 -19.11 -9.87 11.88
C ALA A 82 -18.85 -8.48 11.30
N LEU A 83 -18.18 -7.63 12.08
CA LEU A 83 -17.74 -6.32 11.66
C LEU A 83 -16.21 -6.30 11.64
N VAL A 84 -15.63 -5.94 10.50
CA VAL A 84 -14.18 -5.86 10.32
C VAL A 84 -13.80 -4.39 10.09
N HIS A 85 -12.96 -3.85 10.97
CA HIS A 85 -12.54 -2.46 10.94
C HIS A 85 -11.06 -2.34 10.54
N PHE A 86 -10.83 -1.90 9.31
CA PHE A 86 -9.49 -1.87 8.72
C PHE A 86 -8.65 -0.68 9.19
N GLY A 87 -9.26 0.38 9.73
CA GLY A 87 -8.52 1.51 10.29
C GLY A 87 -7.59 1.14 11.44
N ILE A 88 -7.90 0.08 12.20
CA ILE A 88 -7.01 -0.42 13.25
C ILE A 88 -5.81 -1.13 12.61
N THR A 89 -6.04 -2.03 11.67
CA THR A 89 -4.97 -2.78 10.99
C THR A 89 -4.07 -1.87 10.16
N HIS A 90 -4.61 -0.81 9.57
CA HIS A 90 -3.84 0.21 8.86
C HIS A 90 -2.87 0.96 9.79
N MET A 91 -3.09 0.94 11.10
CA MET A 91 -2.32 1.68 12.12
C MET A 91 -1.49 0.80 13.05
N ASP A 92 -1.37 -0.51 12.76
CA ASP A 92 -0.65 -1.49 13.57
C ASP A 92 0.88 -1.39 13.40
N ASP A 93 1.57 -0.97 14.46
CA ASP A 93 3.04 -0.81 14.49
C ASP A 93 3.81 -2.13 14.54
N SER A 94 3.15 -3.23 14.92
CA SER A 94 3.76 -4.56 14.89
C SER A 94 3.82 -5.14 13.48
N PHE A 95 2.99 -4.63 12.56
CA PHE A 95 2.87 -5.13 11.19
C PHE A 95 3.54 -4.22 10.15
N TRP A 96 3.34 -2.90 10.27
CA TRP A 96 3.83 -1.94 9.27
C TRP A 96 5.30 -1.57 9.47
N ASN A 97 6.03 -1.48 8.36
CA ASN A 97 7.45 -1.12 8.38
C ASN A 97 7.66 0.30 8.94
N THR A 98 8.27 0.44 10.10
CA THR A 98 8.64 1.74 10.69
C THR A 98 10.06 2.19 10.38
N LYS A 99 10.84 1.38 9.66
CA LYS A 99 12.27 1.60 9.36
C LYS A 99 13.05 1.97 10.62
N ASP A 100 13.09 1.03 11.57
CA ASP A 100 13.79 1.21 12.85
C ASP A 100 13.30 2.51 13.56
N GLU A 101 11.97 2.69 13.63
CA GLU A 101 11.26 3.82 14.24
C GLU A 101 11.40 5.19 13.55
N LEU A 102 12.22 5.31 12.50
CA LEU A 102 12.41 6.57 11.75
C LEU A 102 11.11 7.07 11.08
N HIS A 103 10.21 6.14 10.73
CA HIS A 103 8.93 6.43 10.08
C HIS A 103 7.76 5.79 10.83
N PRO A 104 7.26 6.41 11.91
CA PRO A 104 6.11 5.94 12.65
C PRO A 104 4.92 5.55 11.76
N VAL A 105 4.11 4.59 12.19
CA VAL A 105 2.97 4.12 11.39
C VAL A 105 1.92 5.21 11.19
N LYS A 106 1.82 6.17 12.10
CA LYS A 106 0.89 7.30 11.97
C LYS A 106 1.42 8.45 11.12
N SER A 107 2.70 8.44 10.74
CA SER A 107 3.29 9.43 9.86
C SER A 107 3.28 8.96 8.41
N PHE A 108 3.15 9.92 7.50
CA PHE A 108 3.29 9.68 6.07
C PHE A 108 4.72 9.31 5.71
N TRP A 109 4.87 8.24 4.94
CA TRP A 109 6.15 7.84 4.35
C TRP A 109 5.95 7.39 2.90
N ALA A 110 6.43 8.21 1.96
CA ALA A 110 6.25 7.98 0.52
C ALA A 110 6.84 6.65 0.03
N ASP A 111 7.90 6.15 0.66
CA ASP A 111 8.58 4.92 0.21
C ASP A 111 8.08 3.66 0.93
N ARG A 112 7.03 3.73 1.75
CA ARG A 112 6.57 2.58 2.57
C ARG A 112 6.21 1.35 1.75
N PHE A 113 5.68 1.54 0.53
CA PHE A 113 5.32 0.46 -0.38
C PHE A 113 6.35 0.23 -1.49
N VAL A 114 7.39 1.08 -1.56
CA VAL A 114 8.48 0.93 -2.53
C VAL A 114 9.43 -0.16 -2.05
N THR A 115 9.69 -1.13 -2.91
CA THR A 115 10.67 -2.18 -2.67
C THR A 115 11.85 -1.96 -3.61
N TYR A 116 13.06 -1.99 -3.06
CA TYR A 116 14.30 -1.92 -3.82
C TYR A 116 14.89 -3.33 -3.97
N PRO A 117 15.44 -3.69 -5.15
CA PRO A 117 15.98 -5.03 -5.39
C PRO A 117 17.07 -5.48 -4.41
N HIS A 118 17.82 -4.51 -3.87
CA HIS A 118 18.93 -4.75 -2.95
C HIS A 118 18.54 -4.64 -1.47
N ASP A 119 17.31 -4.21 -1.17
CA ASP A 119 16.85 -4.10 0.21
C ASP A 119 16.06 -5.35 0.62
N ARG A 120 16.33 -5.87 1.82
CA ARG A 120 15.52 -6.97 2.34
C ARG A 120 14.25 -6.35 2.91
N PRO A 121 13.05 -6.82 2.54
CA PRO A 121 11.83 -6.29 3.13
C PRO A 121 11.82 -6.55 4.63
N LYS A 122 12.08 -5.52 5.44
CA LYS A 122 12.22 -5.63 6.90
C LYS A 122 10.92 -5.93 7.65
N SER A 123 9.77 -5.83 6.99
CA SER A 123 8.44 -5.90 7.65
C SER A 123 7.39 -6.62 6.80
N ARG A 124 7.77 -7.66 6.08
CA ARG A 124 6.81 -8.48 5.34
C ARG A 124 7.10 -9.91 5.70
N ASN A 125 6.10 -10.57 6.29
CA ASN A 125 6.05 -12.00 6.59
C ASN A 125 7.21 -12.76 5.92
N ASN A 126 8.23 -13.12 6.70
CA ASN A 126 9.51 -13.66 6.23
C ASN A 126 9.37 -14.92 5.34
N ASN A 127 8.17 -15.50 5.30
CA ASN A 127 7.82 -16.70 4.55
C ASN A 127 7.33 -16.42 3.13
N LEU A 128 7.15 -15.16 2.72
CA LEU A 128 6.72 -14.84 1.35
C LEU A 128 7.92 -14.89 0.39
N PRO A 129 7.75 -15.49 -0.81
CA PRO A 129 8.78 -15.45 -1.84
C PRO A 129 9.11 -13.99 -2.15
N ASN A 130 10.39 -13.63 -2.10
CA ASN A 130 10.82 -12.31 -2.57
C ASN A 130 10.54 -12.26 -4.08
N PRO A 131 9.66 -11.39 -4.59
CA PRO A 131 9.47 -11.24 -6.02
C PRO A 131 10.74 -10.58 -6.57
N GLN A 132 11.75 -11.38 -6.91
CA GLN A 132 12.92 -10.89 -7.61
C GLN A 132 12.49 -10.49 -9.01
N ARG A 133 12.31 -9.18 -9.22
CA ARG A 133 12.34 -8.63 -10.57
C ARG A 133 13.80 -8.50 -11.01
N ASN A 134 14.10 -9.06 -12.18
CA ASN A 134 15.44 -9.05 -12.78
C ASN A 134 15.80 -7.71 -13.44
N ASP A 135 14.92 -6.70 -13.37
CA ASP A 135 15.08 -5.41 -14.03
C ASP A 135 15.92 -4.40 -13.22
N GLY A 136 16.24 -4.70 -11.96
CA GLY A 136 17.05 -3.85 -11.09
C GLY A 136 16.40 -2.51 -10.72
N LYS A 137 15.12 -2.32 -11.06
CA LYS A 137 14.38 -1.07 -10.81
C LYS A 137 13.54 -1.19 -9.54
N PRO A 138 13.30 -0.10 -8.81
CA PRO A 138 12.34 -0.11 -7.71
C PRO A 138 10.92 -0.40 -8.22
N TRP A 139 10.10 -1.05 -7.40
CA TRP A 139 8.69 -1.27 -7.70
C TRP A 139 7.81 -1.09 -6.47
N CYS A 140 6.57 -0.66 -6.68
CA CYS A 140 5.56 -0.63 -5.63
C CYS A 140 4.98 -2.03 -5.48
N SER A 141 4.98 -2.58 -4.26
CA SER A 141 4.41 -3.89 -3.98
C SER A 141 3.35 -3.79 -2.88
N LEU A 142 2.26 -4.53 -3.05
CA LEU A 142 1.23 -4.77 -2.03
C LEU A 142 1.25 -6.21 -1.50
N GLN A 143 2.20 -7.02 -1.98
CA GLN A 143 2.30 -8.43 -1.61
C GLN A 143 2.62 -8.58 -0.12
N GLY A 144 1.95 -9.51 0.57
CA GLY A 144 2.09 -9.68 2.01
C GLY A 144 1.29 -8.71 2.86
N LEU A 145 0.45 -7.87 2.25
CA LEU A 145 -0.47 -6.96 2.93
C LEU A 145 -1.92 -7.46 2.86
N GLU A 146 -2.12 -8.74 2.53
CA GLU A 146 -3.44 -9.35 2.43
C GLU A 146 -4.17 -9.19 3.78
N ALA A 147 -5.42 -8.73 3.72
CA ALA A 147 -6.26 -8.39 4.88
C ALA A 147 -5.78 -7.21 5.77
N SER A 148 -4.53 -6.74 5.59
CA SER A 148 -3.97 -5.64 6.37
C SER A 148 -3.98 -4.31 5.65
N TRP A 149 -4.09 -4.31 4.32
CA TRP A 149 -4.33 -3.13 3.49
C TRP A 149 -5.57 -3.35 2.62
N MET A 150 -6.70 -2.79 3.04
CA MET A 150 -7.99 -2.91 2.32
C MET A 150 -8.73 -1.56 2.23
N PRO A 151 -8.12 -0.54 1.59
CA PRO A 151 -8.75 0.79 1.51
C PRO A 151 -9.97 0.84 0.59
N TYR A 152 -10.13 -0.14 -0.29
CA TYR A 152 -11.30 -0.29 -1.14
C TYR A 152 -12.28 -1.34 -0.63
N GLY A 153 -12.02 -1.87 0.58
CA GLY A 153 -12.69 -3.03 1.13
C GLY A 153 -12.34 -4.35 0.44
N GLY A 154 -13.20 -5.35 0.59
CA GLY A 154 -13.08 -6.68 0.01
C GLY A 154 -14.36 -7.06 -0.73
N LYS A 155 -14.26 -8.04 -1.64
CA LYS A 155 -15.46 -8.62 -2.25
C LYS A 155 -16.23 -9.42 -1.20
N SER A 156 -17.51 -9.09 -1.04
CA SER A 156 -18.50 -9.91 -0.33
C SER A 156 -18.99 -11.06 -1.21
#